data_AF-A0A7R9V5Z2-F1
#
_entry.id   AF-A0A7R9V5Z2-F1
#
_cell.length_a   1.000
_cell.length_b   1.000
_cell.length_c   1.000
_cell.angle_alpha   90.00
_cell.angle_beta   90.00
_cell.angle_gamma   90.00
#
_symmetry.space_group_name_H-M   'P 1'
#
loop_
_entity.id
_entity.type
_entity.pdbx_description
1 polymer ?
#
loop_
_entity_poly.entity_id
_entity_poly.type
_entity_poly.pdbx_seq_one_letter_code
_entity_poly.pdbx_strand_id
1 'polypeptide(L)'
;YSVDFVWRSTSFDRMSTALTTFRQYSASISGYLFHSILGHAVEPTSLRLPVPKKGFNVPGLPELNHSQLAAVKAVLQQPLSLIQGPPGTGKTVTSAALVYHMANS
;
A
#
# COMPACT_ATOMS: atom_id res chain seq x y z
N TYR A 1 -1.92 18.36 -43.29
CA TYR A 1 -2.06 18.23 -41.83
C TYR A 1 -0.68 17.96 -41.24
N SER A 2 -0.33 18.55 -40.10
CA SER A 2 0.84 18.17 -39.29
C SER A 2 0.36 17.59 -37.96
N VAL A 3 1.13 16.67 -37.40
CA VAL A 3 0.90 16.10 -36.07
C VAL A 3 2.12 16.45 -35.22
N ASP A 4 1.91 17.17 -34.13
CA ASP A 4 2.95 17.55 -33.19
C ASP A 4 2.74 16.85 -31.84
N PHE A 5 3.83 16.33 -31.27
CA PHE A 5 3.82 15.75 -29.93
C PHE A 5 4.03 16.85 -28.89
N VAL A 6 2.96 17.22 -28.19
CA VAL A 6 3.04 18.16 -27.07
C VAL A 6 3.42 17.41 -25.81
N TRP A 7 4.65 17.63 -25.35
CA TRP A 7 5.10 17.11 -24.07
C TRP A 7 4.34 17.77 -22.91
N ARG A 8 4.03 16.99 -21.87
CA ARG A 8 3.36 17.46 -20.65
C ARG A 8 4.19 17.07 -19.44
N SER A 9 4.60 18.06 -18.67
CA SER A 9 5.41 17.90 -17.44
C SER A 9 4.65 17.30 -16.26
N THR A 10 3.33 17.16 -16.35
CA THR A 10 2.45 16.93 -15.19
C THR A 10 2.89 15.78 -14.28
N SER A 11 3.38 14.66 -14.82
CA SER A 11 3.90 13.55 -14.01
C SER A 11 5.18 13.93 -13.26
N PHE A 12 6.11 14.62 -13.92
CA PHE A 12 7.37 15.09 -13.33
C PHE A 12 7.13 16.15 -12.26
N ASP A 13 6.24 17.11 -12.53
CA ASP A 13 5.89 18.16 -11.57
C ASP A 13 5.29 17.56 -10.28
N ARG A 14 4.42 16.55 -10.43
CA ARG A 14 3.85 15.80 -9.29
C ARG A 14 4.92 15.04 -8.50
N MET A 15 5.88 14.39 -9.18
CA MET A 15 6.98 13.68 -8.51
C MET A 15 7.88 14.66 -7.73
N SER A 16 8.27 15.78 -8.35
CA SER A 16 9.09 16.81 -7.69
C SER A 16 8.38 17.44 -6.49
N THR A 17 7.08 17.71 -6.63
CA THR A 17 6.23 18.19 -5.53
C THR A 17 6.18 17.17 -4.38
N ALA A 18 6.00 15.88 -4.67
CA ALA A 18 5.99 14.84 -3.65
C ALA A 18 7.31 14.73 -2.89
N LEU A 19 8.47 14.83 -3.57
CA LEU A 19 9.79 14.84 -2.94
C LEU A 19 9.98 16.07 -2.04
N THR A 20 9.53 17.24 -2.49
CA THR A 20 9.59 18.48 -1.72
C THR A 20 8.75 18.36 -0.45
N THR A 21 7.52 17.85 -0.56
CA THR A 21 6.64 17.58 0.59
C THR A 21 7.26 16.58 1.56
N PHE A 22 7.82 15.47 1.08
CA PHE A 22 8.49 14.45 1.90
C PHE A 22 9.66 15.02 2.70
N ARG A 23 10.42 15.97 2.13
CA ARG A 23 11.56 16.62 2.78
C ARG A 23 11.14 17.72 3.76
N GLN A 24 10.16 18.54 3.41
CA GLN A 24 9.88 19.80 4.10
C GLN A 24 8.73 19.72 5.11
N TYR A 25 7.77 18.81 4.91
CA TYR A 25 6.58 18.72 5.75
C TYR A 25 6.64 17.47 6.62
N SER A 26 7.06 17.61 7.87
CA SER A 26 7.25 16.50 8.81
C SER A 26 5.98 15.70 9.13
N ALA A 27 4.79 16.25 8.86
CA ALA A 27 3.52 15.57 9.03
C ALA A 27 2.97 14.92 7.74
N SER A 28 3.75 14.88 6.64
CA SER A 28 3.34 14.19 5.41
C SER A 28 3.30 12.66 5.54
N ILE A 29 4.07 12.11 6.49
CA ILE A 29 4.28 10.68 6.67
C ILE A 29 4.62 10.39 8.13
N SER A 30 4.37 9.17 8.61
CA SER A 30 4.78 8.78 9.98
C SER A 30 6.31 8.67 10.09
N GLY A 31 6.84 8.89 11.29
CA GLY A 31 8.29 8.75 11.54
C GLY A 31 8.83 7.34 11.23
N TYR A 32 8.03 6.30 11.51
CA TYR A 32 8.37 4.91 11.15
C TYR A 32 8.63 4.76 9.64
N LEU A 33 7.70 5.26 8.82
CA LEU A 33 7.79 5.15 7.36
C LEU A 33 8.88 6.07 6.79
N PHE A 34 9.05 7.27 7.35
CA PHE A 34 10.14 8.17 6.98
C PHE A 34 11.51 7.50 7.11
N HIS A 35 11.80 6.92 8.29
CA HIS A 35 13.05 6.23 8.55
C HIS A 35 13.20 4.94 7.75
N SER A 36 12.12 4.18 7.56
CA SER A 36 12.13 2.98 6.72
C SER A 36 12.48 3.30 5.27
N ILE A 37 11.92 4.37 4.69
CA ILE A 37 12.21 4.79 3.31
C ILE A 37 13.66 5.26 3.15
N LEU A 38 14.23 5.91 4.16
CA LEU A 38 15.63 6.34 4.17
C LEU A 38 16.63 5.22 4.46
N GLY A 39 16.16 3.99 4.72
CA GLY A 39 17.01 2.85 5.04
C GLY A 39 17.66 2.91 6.42
N HIS A 40 17.12 3.72 7.34
CA HIS A 40 17.56 3.71 8.73
C HIS A 40 17.04 2.45 9.44
N ALA A 41 17.75 2.00 10.48
CA ALA A 41 17.23 0.95 11.35
C ALA A 41 16.00 1.49 12.11
N VAL A 42 14.90 0.74 12.06
CA VAL A 42 13.64 1.07 12.75
C VAL A 42 13.19 -0.15 13.54
N GLU A 43 12.81 0.07 14.80
CA GLU A 43 12.27 -1.00 15.64
C GLU A 43 10.92 -1.49 15.09
N PRO A 44 10.73 -2.81 14.90
CA PRO A 44 9.49 -3.37 14.42
C PRO A 44 8.30 -2.89 15.26
N THR A 45 7.32 -2.28 14.60
CA THR A 45 6.10 -1.80 15.24
C THR A 45 4.92 -2.59 14.70
N SER A 46 3.98 -2.97 15.56
CA SER A 46 2.73 -3.60 15.15
C SER A 46 1.57 -2.60 15.16
N LEU A 47 0.77 -2.61 14.10
CA LEU A 47 -0.51 -1.93 14.09
C LEU A 47 -1.52 -2.69 14.95
N ARG A 48 -2.36 -1.95 15.67
CA ARG A 48 -3.46 -2.51 16.46
C ARG A 48 -4.79 -2.36 15.71
N LEU A 49 -4.82 -2.75 14.44
CA LEU A 49 -6.08 -2.80 13.69
C LEU A 49 -6.88 -4.04 14.15
N PRO A 50 -8.19 -3.89 14.41
CA PRO A 50 -9.02 -5.02 14.79
C PRO A 50 -9.10 -6.04 13.65
N VAL A 51 -8.76 -7.29 13.97
CA VAL A 51 -8.86 -8.38 13.01
C VAL A 51 -10.35 -8.74 12.78
N PRO A 52 -10.81 -8.90 11.52
CA PRO A 52 -12.21 -9.22 11.24
C PRO A 52 -12.69 -10.50 11.93
N LYS A 53 -13.68 -10.38 12.82
CA LYS A 53 -14.26 -11.54 13.56
C LYS A 53 -15.04 -12.50 12.66
N LYS A 54 -15.62 -12.01 11.57
CA LYS A 54 -16.42 -12.78 10.61
C LYS A 54 -15.58 -13.53 9.56
N GLY A 55 -14.25 -13.51 9.70
CA GLY A 55 -13.32 -14.04 8.71
C GLY A 55 -12.94 -13.01 7.64
N PHE A 56 -12.18 -13.47 6.64
CA PHE A 56 -11.57 -12.65 5.59
C PHE A 56 -12.31 -12.72 4.25
N ASN A 57 -13.54 -13.25 4.26
CA ASN A 57 -14.37 -13.29 3.06
C ASN A 57 -14.91 -11.91 2.75
N VAL A 58 -14.75 -11.50 1.49
CA VAL A 58 -15.19 -10.20 0.99
C VAL A 58 -16.28 -10.39 -0.06
N PRO A 59 -17.48 -9.81 0.12
CA PRO A 59 -18.55 -9.92 -0.85
C PRO A 59 -18.11 -9.46 -2.24
N GLY A 60 -18.38 -10.27 -3.26
CA GLY A 60 -18.04 -9.97 -4.65
C GLY A 60 -16.58 -10.25 -5.04
N LEU A 61 -15.74 -10.72 -4.12
CA LEU A 61 -14.40 -11.22 -4.43
C LEU A 61 -14.35 -12.76 -4.34
N PRO A 62 -13.48 -13.41 -5.14
CA PRO A 62 -13.14 -14.82 -4.94
C PRO A 62 -12.63 -15.08 -3.53
N GLU A 63 -12.82 -16.31 -3.05
CA GLU A 63 -12.22 -16.74 -1.78
C GLU A 63 -10.70 -16.65 -1.85
N LEU A 64 -10.09 -16.10 -0.82
CA LEU A 64 -8.65 -15.95 -0.73
C LEU A 64 -8.01 -17.30 -0.45
N ASN A 65 -7.00 -17.67 -1.24
CA ASN A 65 -6.20 -18.84 -0.91
C ASN A 65 -5.30 -18.60 0.32
N HIS A 66 -4.65 -19.65 0.80
CA HIS A 66 -3.80 -19.60 1.98
C HIS A 66 -2.74 -18.48 1.94
N SER A 67 -2.04 -18.31 0.82
CA SER A 67 -0.99 -17.29 0.69
C SER A 67 -1.53 -15.87 0.70
N GLN A 68 -2.68 -15.64 0.07
CA GLN A 68 -3.34 -14.34 0.01
C GLN A 68 -3.90 -13.96 1.39
N LEU A 69 -4.51 -14.92 2.09
CA LEU A 69 -5.04 -14.73 3.44
C LEU A 69 -3.92 -14.46 4.45
N ALA A 70 -2.77 -15.15 4.32
CA ALA A 70 -1.58 -14.85 5.11
C ALA A 70 -1.07 -13.42 4.85
N ALA A 71 -1.02 -12.98 3.59
CA ALA A 71 -0.63 -11.62 3.22
C ALA A 71 -1.57 -10.58 3.85
N VAL A 72 -2.89 -10.75 3.74
CA VAL A 72 -3.87 -9.82 4.34
C VAL A 72 -3.71 -9.74 5.86
N LYS A 73 -3.57 -10.88 6.55
CA LYS A 73 -3.34 -10.92 8.00
C LYS A 73 -2.07 -10.18 8.42
N ALA A 74 -0.96 -10.42 7.72
CA ALA A 74 0.31 -9.78 8.03
C ALA A 74 0.23 -8.25 7.84
N VAL A 75 -0.35 -7.79 6.74
CA VAL A 75 -0.41 -6.36 6.41
C VAL A 75 -1.27 -5.57 7.39
N LEU A 76 -2.38 -6.13 7.88
CA LEU A 76 -3.22 -5.47 8.89
C LEU A 76 -2.49 -5.26 10.23
N GLN A 77 -1.36 -5.93 10.46
CA GLN A 77 -0.58 -5.84 11.69
C GLN A 77 0.74 -5.07 11.51
N GLN A 78 1.07 -4.62 10.30
CA GLN A 78 2.36 -4.01 10.00
C GLN A 78 2.18 -2.61 9.39
N PRO A 79 2.94 -1.60 9.85
CA PRO A 79 2.90 -0.25 9.28
C PRO A 79 3.47 -0.16 7.86
N LEU A 80 4.28 -1.15 7.45
CA LEU A 80 4.84 -1.29 6.11
C LEU A 80 4.93 -2.77 5.74
N SER A 81 4.39 -3.13 4.58
CA SER A 81 4.47 -4.48 4.03
C SER A 81 4.72 -4.44 2.53
N LEU A 82 5.44 -5.44 2.02
CA LEU A 82 5.65 -5.65 0.58
C LEU A 82 4.99 -6.97 0.19
N ILE A 83 3.98 -6.90 -0.69
CA ILE A 83 3.34 -8.09 -1.27
C ILE A 83 3.95 -8.33 -2.65
N GLN A 84 4.56 -9.51 -2.83
CA GLN A 84 5.09 -9.95 -4.11
C GLN A 84 4.31 -11.16 -4.61
N GLY A 85 4.08 -11.22 -5.92
CA GLY A 85 3.46 -12.38 -6.55
C GLY A 85 3.70 -12.41 -8.07
N PRO A 86 3.96 -13.57 -8.68
CA PRO A 86 4.02 -13.75 -10.14
C PRO A 86 2.78 -13.23 -10.89
N PRO A 87 2.82 -13.11 -12.22
CA PRO A 87 1.62 -12.87 -13.03
C PRO A 87 0.54 -13.90 -12.72
N GLY A 88 -0.73 -13.46 -12.62
CA GLY A 88 -1.86 -14.36 -12.36
C GLY A 88 -2.10 -14.77 -10.90
N THR A 89 -1.25 -14.39 -9.92
CA THR A 89 -1.41 -14.84 -8.51
C THR A 89 -2.41 -14.05 -7.67
N GLY A 90 -3.29 -13.27 -8.30
CA GLY A 90 -4.36 -12.55 -7.61
C GLY A 90 -3.89 -11.38 -6.72
N LYS A 91 -2.80 -10.69 -7.07
CA LYS A 91 -2.35 -9.48 -6.37
C LYS A 91 -3.47 -8.45 -6.21
N THR A 92 -4.19 -8.14 -7.30
CA THR A 92 -5.30 -7.19 -7.27
C THR A 92 -6.45 -7.65 -6.38
N VAL A 93 -6.80 -8.94 -6.40
CA VAL A 93 -7.83 -9.52 -5.51
C VAL A 93 -7.41 -9.39 -4.05
N THR A 94 -6.14 -9.70 -3.76
CA THR A 94 -5.56 -9.57 -2.41
C THR A 94 -5.58 -8.12 -1.93
N SER A 95 -5.19 -7.17 -2.79
CA SER A 95 -5.22 -5.74 -2.46
C SER A 95 -6.65 -5.22 -2.26
N ALA A 96 -7.61 -5.67 -3.07
CA ALA A 96 -9.01 -5.27 -2.91
C ALA A 96 -9.59 -5.78 -1.57
N ALA A 97 -9.27 -7.02 -1.19
CA ALA A 97 -9.66 -7.56 0.10
C ALA A 97 -9.02 -6.82 1.28
N LEU A 98 -7.74 -6.46 1.16
CA LEU A 98 -7.04 -5.65 2.16
C LEU A 98 -7.71 -4.28 2.35
N VAL A 99 -7.96 -3.55 1.26
CA VAL A 99 -8.63 -2.24 1.31
C VAL A 99 -10.02 -2.35 1.91
N TYR A 100 -10.78 -3.39 1.55
CA TYR A 100 -12.10 -3.65 2.13
C TYR A 100 -12.02 -3.78 3.65
N HIS A 101 -11.06 -4.56 4.17
CA HIS A 101 -10.91 -4.70 5.62
C HIS A 101 -10.43 -3.41 6.28
N MET A 102 -9.48 -2.67 5.69
CA MET A 102 -9.03 -1.38 6.24
C MET A 102 -10.15 -0.33 6.31
N ALA A 103 -11.08 -0.34 5.36
CA ALA A 103 -12.20 0.61 5.31
C ALA A 103 -13.36 0.25 6.26
N ASN A 104 -13.44 -1.02 6.71
CA ASN A 104 -14.53 -1.54 7.54
C ASN A 104 -14.04 -2.07 8.91
N SER A 105 -12.81 -1.74 9.30
CA SER A 105 -12.22 -2.06 10.61
C SER A 105 -12.63 -1.06 11.69
#